data_AF-A0A351C009-F1
#
_entry.id   AF-A0A351C009-F1
#
_cell.length_a   1.000
_cell.length_b   1.000
_cell.length_c   1.000
_cell.angle_alpha   90.00
_cell.angle_beta   90.00
_cell.angle_gamma   90.00
#
_symmetry.space_group_name_H-M   'P 1'
#
loop_
_entity.id
_entity.type
_entity.pdbx_description
1 polymer ?
#
loop_
_entity_poly.entity_id
_entity_poly.type
_entity_poly.pdbx_seq_one_letter_code
_entity_poly.pdbx_strand_id
1 'polypeptide(L)'
;MKSKEQLALRTYNQVHIPRKYEKGKRRISVYISWSYPGESNRNPAELDNRFSTMTEVKKVLWPDYEWADLSSFLQGISGSLELFFVAWVYFQEFCGEVSGYPVPVYQRIDQAGYKLPIDERILEDTDTLFIFGLDHMITDQEASAGEIEAIENFLKREGTCLVIGPHHDVGISDDLKLRQMEYLHHGDALVPRQQRFGKY
;
A
#
# COMPACT_ATOMS: atom_id res chain seq x y z
N MET A 1 21.79 5.34 12.26
CA MET A 1 22.71 4.40 11.60
C MET A 1 22.38 2.98 12.06
N LYS A 2 21.34 2.37 11.49
CA LYS A 2 21.09 0.94 11.69
C LYS A 2 22.09 0.16 10.84
N SER A 3 22.68 -0.89 11.41
CA SER A 3 23.59 -1.80 10.72
C SER A 3 22.97 -2.28 9.40
N LYS A 4 23.82 -2.58 8.41
CA LYS A 4 23.44 -3.37 7.23
C LYS A 4 22.94 -4.75 7.68
N GLU A 5 21.73 -4.83 8.22
CA GLU A 5 20.92 -6.03 8.04
C GLU A 5 20.86 -6.26 6.53
N GLN A 6 21.25 -7.45 6.10
CA GLN A 6 21.15 -7.81 4.70
C GLN A 6 19.68 -7.67 4.31
N LEU A 7 19.35 -6.57 3.63
CA LEU A 7 18.05 -6.40 3.00
C LEU A 7 17.76 -7.68 2.23
N ALA A 8 16.59 -8.27 2.46
CA ALA A 8 16.16 -9.45 1.75
C ALA A 8 16.30 -9.25 0.24
N LEU A 9 16.68 -10.31 -0.48
CA LEU A 9 16.75 -10.25 -1.94
C LEU A 9 15.38 -9.87 -2.49
N ARG A 10 15.30 -8.73 -3.17
CA ARG A 10 14.06 -8.23 -3.76
C ARG A 10 13.88 -8.80 -5.17
N THR A 11 12.74 -9.42 -5.40
CA THR A 11 12.28 -9.85 -6.72
C THR A 11 11.15 -8.94 -7.20
N TYR A 12 11.13 -8.62 -8.49
CA TYR A 12 10.02 -7.95 -9.16
C TYR A 12 9.41 -8.91 -10.16
N ASN A 13 8.09 -8.85 -10.35
CA ASN A 13 7.37 -9.65 -11.36
C ASN A 13 7.56 -11.16 -11.18
N GLN A 14 7.15 -11.69 -10.03
CA GLN A 14 7.17 -13.12 -9.74
C GLN A 14 5.78 -13.73 -9.90
N VAL A 15 5.76 -14.99 -10.33
CA VAL A 15 4.53 -15.80 -10.32
C VAL A 15 4.25 -16.23 -8.89
N HIS A 16 2.99 -16.08 -8.45
CA HIS A 16 2.56 -16.56 -7.14
C HIS A 16 2.76 -18.07 -7.03
N ILE A 17 3.34 -18.52 -5.92
CA ILE A 17 3.50 -19.95 -5.61
C ILE A 17 2.38 -20.31 -4.62
N PRO A 18 1.39 -21.13 -5.02
CA PRO A 18 0.29 -21.51 -4.14
C PRO A 18 0.78 -22.17 -2.86
N ARG A 19 0.16 -21.82 -1.73
CA ARG A 19 0.48 -22.33 -0.40
C ARG A 19 -0.57 -23.37 0.01
N LYS A 20 -0.10 -24.56 0.35
CA LYS A 20 -0.99 -25.62 0.83
C LYS A 20 -1.63 -25.20 2.15
N TYR A 21 -2.93 -25.43 2.31
CA TYR A 21 -3.60 -25.27 3.60
C TYR A 21 -3.03 -26.26 4.63
N GLU A 22 -2.75 -25.78 5.85
CA GLU A 22 -2.30 -26.59 6.98
C GLU A 22 -3.07 -26.19 8.24
N LYS A 23 -3.69 -27.19 8.90
CA LYS A 23 -4.47 -26.96 10.12
C LYS A 23 -3.60 -26.32 11.20
N GLY A 24 -4.08 -25.22 11.77
CA GLY A 24 -3.38 -24.49 12.84
C GLY A 24 -2.39 -23.43 12.36
N LYS A 25 -2.18 -23.30 11.04
CA LYS A 25 -1.45 -22.19 10.43
C LYS A 25 -2.40 -21.29 9.63
N ARG A 26 -1.92 -20.11 9.24
CA ARG A 26 -2.70 -19.10 8.51
C ARG A 26 -1.93 -18.61 7.30
N ARG A 27 -2.51 -18.74 6.11
CA ARG A 27 -2.00 -18.10 4.89
C ARG A 27 -2.43 -16.63 4.88
N ILE A 28 -1.50 -15.75 5.19
CA ILE A 28 -1.73 -14.30 5.23
C ILE A 28 -1.42 -13.71 3.86
N SER A 29 -2.33 -12.88 3.32
CA SER A 29 -2.15 -12.16 2.06
C SER A 29 -2.44 -10.69 2.25
N VAL A 30 -1.72 -9.83 1.53
CA VAL A 30 -1.95 -8.38 1.51
C VAL A 30 -2.44 -7.98 0.13
N TYR A 31 -3.42 -7.08 0.08
CA TYR A 31 -3.95 -6.48 -1.13
C TYR A 31 -3.98 -4.97 -0.98
N ILE A 32 -3.28 -4.27 -1.88
CA ILE A 32 -3.27 -2.80 -1.93
C ILE A 32 -4.31 -2.37 -2.97
N SER A 33 -5.37 -1.70 -2.53
CA SER A 33 -6.56 -1.42 -3.35
C SER A 33 -6.41 -0.25 -4.34
N TRP A 34 -5.18 0.11 -4.70
CA TRP A 34 -4.85 1.31 -5.47
C TRP A 34 -4.68 1.12 -6.97
N SER A 35 -4.57 2.24 -7.68
CA SER A 35 -3.95 2.28 -8.99
C SER A 35 -2.51 2.76 -8.92
N TYR A 36 -1.52 1.85 -8.95
CA TYR A 36 -0.12 2.27 -8.91
C TYR A 36 0.23 3.31 -9.99
N PRO A 37 -0.06 3.10 -11.30
CA PRO A 37 0.21 4.12 -12.31
C PRO A 37 -0.67 5.35 -12.18
N GLY A 38 -1.87 5.24 -11.61
CA GLY A 38 -2.74 6.40 -11.31
C GLY A 38 -2.13 7.31 -10.25
N GLU A 39 -1.43 6.73 -9.28
CA GLU A 39 -0.74 7.43 -8.20
C GLU A 39 0.67 7.89 -8.57
N SER A 40 1.46 7.02 -9.18
CA SER A 40 2.87 7.27 -9.45
C SER A 40 3.10 8.35 -10.51
N ASN A 41 2.12 8.55 -11.41
CA ASN A 41 2.19 9.51 -12.51
C ASN A 41 1.47 10.84 -12.21
N ARG A 42 1.04 11.08 -10.97
CA ARG A 42 0.47 12.38 -10.58
C ARG A 42 1.47 13.51 -10.84
N ASN A 43 0.95 14.68 -11.19
CA ASN A 43 1.77 15.85 -11.50
C ASN A 43 2.52 16.35 -10.25
N PRO A 44 3.86 16.35 -10.23
CA PRO A 44 4.63 16.83 -9.07
C PRO A 44 4.41 18.31 -8.73
N ALA A 45 3.92 19.12 -9.68
CA ALA A 45 3.59 20.52 -9.44
C ALA A 45 2.26 20.71 -8.67
N GLU A 46 1.41 19.69 -8.61
CA GLU A 46 0.27 19.67 -7.69
C GLU A 46 0.76 19.40 -6.27
N LEU A 47 0.02 19.81 -5.26
CA LEU A 47 0.43 19.67 -3.85
C LEU A 47 -0.48 18.73 -3.05
N ASP A 48 -1.76 18.68 -3.39
CA ASP A 48 -2.77 17.94 -2.63
C ASP A 48 -3.18 16.65 -3.37
N ASN A 49 -3.72 15.69 -2.62
CA ASN A 49 -4.26 14.42 -3.16
C ASN A 49 -3.31 13.66 -4.09
N ARG A 50 -2.04 13.61 -3.69
CA ARG A 50 -1.01 12.77 -4.28
C ARG A 50 -0.03 12.35 -3.20
N PHE A 51 0.70 11.27 -3.45
CA PHE A 51 1.85 10.92 -2.62
C PHE A 51 3.00 11.93 -2.77
N SER A 52 3.86 11.98 -1.76
CA SER A 52 5.10 12.75 -1.79
C SER A 52 6.02 12.31 -2.93
N THR A 53 6.82 13.20 -3.48
CA THR A 53 7.97 12.88 -4.33
C THR A 53 9.15 12.45 -3.46
N MET A 54 10.15 11.77 -4.04
CA MET A 54 11.39 11.49 -3.28
C MET A 54 12.14 12.75 -2.86
N THR A 55 12.02 13.85 -3.61
CA THR A 55 12.58 15.14 -3.17
C THR A 55 11.95 15.62 -1.86
N GLU A 56 10.63 15.52 -1.74
CA GLU A 56 9.90 15.87 -0.50
C GLU A 56 10.26 14.93 0.64
N VAL A 57 10.36 13.61 0.38
CA VAL A 57 10.82 12.62 1.35
C VAL A 57 12.20 12.96 1.88
N LYS A 58 13.18 13.23 1.01
CA LYS A 58 14.55 13.58 1.39
C LYS A 58 14.62 14.83 2.26
N LYS A 59 13.77 15.80 2.00
CA LYS A 59 13.70 17.05 2.77
C LYS A 59 13.11 16.82 4.15
N VAL A 60 12.01 16.09 4.24
CA VAL A 60 11.28 15.87 5.50
C VAL A 60 12.03 14.88 6.41
N LEU A 61 12.57 13.81 5.83
CA LEU A 61 13.26 12.74 6.56
C LEU A 61 14.78 12.93 6.60
N TRP A 62 15.28 14.14 6.36
CA TRP A 62 16.72 14.42 6.45
C TRP A 62 17.27 14.09 7.85
N PRO A 63 18.46 13.45 7.97
CA PRO A 63 19.40 13.09 6.91
C PRO A 63 19.24 11.68 6.33
N ASP A 64 18.19 10.94 6.70
CA ASP A 64 18.10 9.49 6.50
C ASP A 64 18.11 9.05 5.03
N TYR A 65 17.80 9.95 4.08
CA TYR A 65 17.78 9.69 2.63
C TYR A 65 18.73 10.59 1.82
N GLU A 66 19.69 11.26 2.46
CA GLU A 66 20.68 12.09 1.74
C GLU A 66 21.42 11.31 0.65
N TRP A 67 21.70 10.04 0.93
CA TRP A 67 22.41 9.10 0.06
C TRP A 67 21.63 8.64 -1.18
N ALA A 68 20.31 8.91 -1.26
CA ALA A 68 19.49 8.52 -2.40
C ALA A 68 19.79 9.42 -3.62
N ASP A 69 20.82 9.03 -4.39
CA ASP A 69 21.33 9.77 -5.53
C ASP A 69 20.42 9.68 -6.78
N LEU A 70 20.61 10.63 -7.70
CA LEU A 70 19.78 10.75 -8.92
C LEU A 70 19.96 9.60 -9.92
N SER A 71 21.10 8.92 -9.91
CA SER A 71 21.43 7.83 -10.84
C SER A 71 20.93 6.47 -10.38
N SER A 72 20.70 6.29 -9.09
CA SER A 72 20.30 5.03 -8.47
C SER A 72 18.84 5.01 -8.02
N PHE A 73 18.21 6.17 -7.80
CA PHE A 73 16.86 6.26 -7.23
C PHE A 73 15.90 7.06 -8.12
N LEU A 74 14.68 6.54 -8.26
CA LEU A 74 13.56 7.28 -8.83
C LEU A 74 13.28 8.52 -7.98
N GLN A 75 13.26 9.71 -8.56
CA GLN A 75 13.14 10.97 -7.79
C GLN A 75 11.70 11.51 -7.71
N GLY A 76 10.81 10.98 -8.52
CA GLY A 76 9.39 11.34 -8.55
C GLY A 76 8.58 10.67 -7.44
N ILE A 77 7.27 10.62 -7.64
CA ILE A 77 6.32 9.95 -6.73
C ILE A 77 6.56 8.44 -6.73
N SER A 78 6.86 7.85 -7.88
CA SER A 78 7.23 6.43 -7.97
C SER A 78 8.31 6.03 -6.98
N GLY A 79 9.32 6.87 -6.76
CA GLY A 79 10.38 6.56 -5.79
C GLY A 79 9.90 6.53 -4.34
N SER A 80 8.94 7.38 -3.96
CA SER A 80 8.41 7.35 -2.59
C SER A 80 7.52 6.12 -2.38
N LEU A 81 6.74 5.74 -3.40
CA LEU A 81 5.95 4.51 -3.38
C LEU A 81 6.83 3.26 -3.25
N GLU A 82 8.02 3.26 -3.83
CA GLU A 82 8.99 2.19 -3.60
C GLU A 82 9.40 2.06 -2.12
N LEU A 83 9.44 3.16 -1.35
CA LEU A 83 9.71 3.10 0.09
C LEU A 83 8.53 2.51 0.89
N PHE A 84 7.28 2.71 0.44
CA PHE A 84 6.13 2.03 1.04
C PHE A 84 6.27 0.51 0.89
N PHE A 85 6.69 0.02 -0.27
CA PHE A 85 6.96 -1.41 -0.45
C PHE A 85 8.08 -1.92 0.46
N VAL A 86 9.13 -1.12 0.68
CA VAL A 86 10.19 -1.48 1.64
C VAL A 86 9.61 -1.58 3.07
N ALA A 87 8.73 -0.67 3.47
CA ALA A 87 8.10 -0.74 4.79
C ALA A 87 7.24 -2.02 4.97
N TRP A 88 6.61 -2.51 3.89
CA TRP A 88 5.85 -3.76 3.92
C TRP A 88 6.73 -5.01 4.10
N VAL A 89 8.00 -4.99 3.71
CA VAL A 89 8.90 -6.15 3.84
C VAL A 89 8.99 -6.61 5.29
N TYR A 90 9.15 -5.69 6.24
CA TYR A 90 9.22 -6.04 7.67
C TYR A 90 7.92 -6.68 8.18
N PHE A 91 6.77 -6.20 7.69
CA PHE A 91 5.48 -6.81 8.00
C PHE A 91 5.36 -8.21 7.41
N GLN A 92 5.79 -8.40 6.15
CA GLN A 92 5.80 -9.71 5.49
C GLN A 92 6.73 -10.70 6.19
N GLU A 93 7.91 -10.27 6.61
CA GLU A 93 8.87 -11.08 7.37
C GLU A 93 8.27 -11.53 8.69
N PHE A 94 7.76 -10.59 9.50
CA PHE A 94 7.12 -10.92 10.77
C PHE A 94 5.95 -11.89 10.60
N CYS A 95 5.02 -11.59 9.68
CA CYS A 95 3.89 -12.47 9.41
C CYS A 95 4.35 -13.83 8.86
N GLY A 96 5.43 -13.86 8.07
CA GLY A 96 5.97 -15.09 7.51
C GLY A 96 6.62 -15.98 8.55
N GLU A 97 7.39 -15.41 9.48
CA GLU A 97 7.96 -16.11 10.63
C GLU A 97 6.87 -16.72 11.53
N VAL A 98 5.82 -15.94 11.83
CA VAL A 98 4.72 -16.38 12.70
C VAL A 98 3.84 -17.42 12.02
N SER A 99 3.57 -17.28 10.73
CA SER A 99 2.65 -18.17 10.00
C SER A 99 3.33 -19.41 9.41
N GLY A 100 4.65 -19.36 9.21
CA GLY A 100 5.40 -20.36 8.46
C GLY A 100 5.17 -20.31 6.94
N TYR A 101 4.56 -19.24 6.43
CA TYR A 101 4.26 -19.05 5.01
C TYR A 101 4.76 -17.72 4.48
N PRO A 102 5.30 -17.64 3.25
CA PRO A 102 5.56 -16.35 2.62
C PRO A 102 4.25 -15.56 2.46
N VAL A 103 4.33 -14.24 2.59
CA VAL A 103 3.18 -13.33 2.50
C VAL A 103 3.18 -12.64 1.13
N PRO A 104 2.29 -13.00 0.20
CA PRO A 104 2.16 -12.28 -1.07
C PRO A 104 1.51 -10.91 -0.84
N VAL A 105 1.98 -9.93 -1.61
CA VAL A 105 1.40 -8.58 -1.70
C VAL A 105 0.89 -8.38 -3.11
N TYR A 106 -0.44 -8.25 -3.23
CA TYR A 106 -1.15 -7.98 -4.47
C TYR A 106 -1.48 -6.50 -4.58
N GLN A 107 -1.70 -6.02 -5.80
CA GLN A 107 -2.16 -4.67 -6.08
C GLN A 107 -3.38 -4.75 -7.00
N ARG A 108 -4.39 -3.89 -6.79
CA ARG A 108 -5.56 -3.80 -7.67
C ARG A 108 -5.12 -3.48 -9.10
N ILE A 109 -4.25 -2.49 -9.28
CA ILE A 109 -3.55 -2.24 -10.53
C ILE A 109 -2.05 -2.14 -10.23
N ASP A 110 -1.28 -3.04 -10.84
CA ASP A 110 0.17 -3.12 -10.63
C ASP A 110 0.95 -2.03 -11.37
N GLN A 111 2.28 -2.02 -11.19
CA GLN A 111 3.18 -1.04 -11.80
C GLN A 111 3.09 -0.99 -13.34
N ALA A 112 2.69 -2.08 -13.99
CA ALA A 112 2.54 -2.17 -15.44
C ALA A 112 1.11 -1.86 -15.92
N GLY A 113 0.18 -1.58 -15.01
CA GLY A 113 -1.21 -1.25 -15.33
C GLY A 113 -2.12 -2.47 -15.44
N TYR A 114 -1.68 -3.67 -15.07
CA TYR A 114 -2.54 -4.84 -15.09
C TYR A 114 -3.47 -4.86 -13.88
N LYS A 115 -4.76 -5.03 -14.16
CA LYS A 115 -5.80 -5.11 -13.13
C LYS A 115 -5.94 -6.53 -12.60
N LEU A 116 -5.87 -6.67 -11.28
CA LEU A 116 -6.14 -7.89 -10.54
C LEU A 116 -7.25 -7.62 -9.51
N PRO A 117 -8.54 -7.79 -9.86
CA PRO A 117 -9.61 -7.70 -8.88
C PRO A 117 -9.49 -8.80 -7.83
N ILE A 118 -10.06 -8.59 -6.65
CA ILE A 118 -10.17 -9.64 -5.63
C ILE A 118 -11.14 -10.71 -6.11
N ASP A 119 -10.62 -11.91 -6.35
CA ASP A 119 -11.41 -13.09 -6.68
C ASP A 119 -10.73 -14.37 -6.16
N GLU A 120 -11.24 -15.55 -6.54
CA GLU A 120 -10.76 -16.85 -6.07
C GLU A 120 -9.27 -17.11 -6.35
N ARG A 121 -8.68 -16.46 -7.37
CA ARG A 121 -7.24 -16.57 -7.62
C ARG A 121 -6.41 -16.09 -6.43
N ILE A 122 -6.95 -15.15 -5.65
CA ILE A 122 -6.37 -14.68 -4.38
C ILE A 122 -6.99 -15.45 -3.20
N LEU A 123 -8.31 -15.61 -3.18
CA LEU A 123 -9.06 -16.05 -1.99
C LEU A 123 -8.92 -17.56 -1.69
N GLU A 124 -8.69 -18.42 -2.68
CA GLU A 124 -8.42 -19.86 -2.45
C GLU A 124 -7.10 -20.09 -1.69
N ASP A 125 -6.11 -19.21 -1.92
CA ASP A 125 -4.80 -19.26 -1.28
C ASP A 125 -4.68 -18.38 -0.03
N THR A 126 -5.79 -17.90 0.52
CA THR A 126 -5.77 -16.95 1.63
C THR A 126 -6.65 -17.45 2.77
N ASP A 127 -6.17 -17.34 4.01
CA ASP A 127 -6.96 -17.54 5.22
C ASP A 127 -7.16 -16.20 5.96
N THR A 128 -6.25 -15.25 5.80
CA THR A 128 -6.39 -13.89 6.33
C THR A 128 -5.98 -12.89 5.26
N LEU A 129 -6.94 -12.07 4.81
CA LEU A 129 -6.72 -11.04 3.81
C LEU A 129 -6.63 -9.67 4.50
N PHE A 130 -5.52 -8.97 4.30
CA PHE A 130 -5.38 -7.56 4.63
C PHE A 130 -5.66 -6.73 3.37
N ILE A 131 -6.60 -5.80 3.44
CA ILE A 131 -6.85 -4.81 2.40
C ILE A 131 -6.39 -3.45 2.92
N PHE A 132 -5.42 -2.83 2.26
CA PHE A 132 -4.96 -1.48 2.57
C PHE A 132 -5.40 -0.49 1.48
N GLY A 133 -6.20 0.50 1.88
CA GLY A 133 -6.68 1.58 1.04
C GLY A 133 -5.85 2.83 1.24
N LEU A 134 -4.87 3.03 0.36
CA LEU A 134 -4.03 4.24 0.30
C LEU A 134 -4.24 5.03 -0.99
N ASP A 135 -5.19 4.61 -1.81
CA ASP A 135 -5.48 5.18 -3.11
C ASP A 135 -6.22 6.52 -2.94
N HIS A 136 -5.76 7.58 -3.60
CA HIS A 136 -6.43 8.87 -3.56
C HIS A 136 -7.72 8.81 -4.37
N MET A 137 -8.73 9.56 -3.94
CA MET A 137 -10.05 9.59 -4.60
C MET A 137 -10.00 9.93 -6.11
N ILE A 138 -8.90 10.51 -6.59
CA ILE A 138 -8.74 10.97 -7.98
C ILE A 138 -8.52 9.81 -8.96
N THR A 139 -8.06 8.65 -8.49
CA THR A 139 -7.89 7.45 -9.33
C THR A 139 -9.20 6.69 -9.55
N ASP A 140 -10.28 7.06 -8.85
CA ASP A 140 -11.64 6.51 -8.98
C ASP A 140 -11.70 4.98 -8.86
N GLN A 141 -10.93 4.40 -7.92
CA GLN A 141 -11.01 2.97 -7.65
C GLN A 141 -12.23 2.65 -6.78
N GLU A 142 -13.04 1.71 -7.27
CA GLU A 142 -14.16 1.14 -6.53
C GLU A 142 -14.11 -0.39 -6.56
N ALA A 143 -14.57 -1.02 -5.49
CA ALA A 143 -14.83 -2.45 -5.46
C ALA A 143 -16.05 -2.76 -6.34
N SER A 144 -15.86 -3.66 -7.30
CA SER A 144 -16.95 -4.15 -8.14
C SER A 144 -17.90 -5.05 -7.37
N ALA A 145 -19.13 -5.23 -7.86
CA ALA A 145 -20.09 -6.16 -7.28
C ALA A 145 -19.53 -7.60 -7.16
N GLY A 146 -18.72 -8.03 -8.13
CA GLY A 146 -18.07 -9.34 -8.09
C GLY A 146 -17.00 -9.46 -6.99
N GLU A 147 -16.23 -8.40 -6.73
CA GLU A 147 -15.28 -8.38 -5.62
C GLU A 147 -15.99 -8.43 -4.27
N ILE A 148 -17.09 -7.70 -4.13
CA ILE A 148 -17.93 -7.70 -2.91
C ILE A 148 -18.49 -9.11 -2.68
N GLU A 149 -19.10 -9.71 -3.71
CA GLU A 149 -19.64 -11.08 -3.62
C GLU A 149 -18.55 -12.11 -3.26
N ALA A 150 -17.36 -11.98 -3.86
CA ALA A 150 -16.23 -12.87 -3.59
C ALA A 150 -15.78 -12.75 -2.12
N ILE A 151 -15.68 -11.54 -1.58
CA ILE A 151 -15.36 -11.30 -0.16
C ILE A 151 -16.46 -11.82 0.76
N GLU A 152 -17.73 -11.60 0.45
CA GLU A 152 -18.85 -12.13 1.23
C GLU A 152 -18.82 -13.66 1.29
N ASN A 153 -18.50 -14.31 0.17
CA ASN A 153 -18.36 -15.77 0.12
C ASN A 153 -17.11 -16.26 0.84
N PHE A 154 -16.01 -15.52 0.77
CA PHE A 154 -14.79 -15.80 1.53
C PHE A 154 -15.04 -15.76 3.04
N LEU A 155 -15.78 -14.76 3.53
CA LEU A 155 -16.10 -14.60 4.95
C LEU A 155 -17.05 -15.67 5.52
N LYS A 156 -17.76 -16.41 4.65
CA LYS A 156 -18.58 -17.57 5.06
C LYS A 156 -17.74 -18.82 5.35
N ARG A 157 -16.48 -18.86 4.88
CA ARG A 157 -15.58 -20.01 5.08
C ARG A 157 -15.13 -20.06 6.54
N GLU A 158 -15.10 -21.26 7.12
CA GLU A 158 -14.63 -21.41 8.49
C GLU A 158 -13.16 -21.01 8.61
N GLY A 159 -12.87 -20.15 9.58
CA GLY A 159 -11.51 -19.75 9.87
C GLY A 159 -10.92 -18.75 8.87
N THR A 160 -11.70 -18.05 8.07
CA THR A 160 -11.21 -16.90 7.31
C THR A 160 -11.32 -15.60 8.10
N CYS A 161 -10.52 -14.60 7.73
CA CYS A 161 -10.53 -13.29 8.35
C CYS A 161 -10.24 -12.21 7.30
N LEU A 162 -10.99 -11.11 7.35
CA LEU A 162 -10.73 -9.90 6.58
C LEU A 162 -10.31 -8.80 7.54
N VAL A 163 -9.20 -8.14 7.23
CA VAL A 163 -8.72 -6.94 7.90
C VAL A 163 -8.71 -5.81 6.87
N ILE A 164 -9.38 -4.70 7.18
CA ILE A 164 -9.40 -3.52 6.33
C ILE A 164 -8.68 -2.40 7.08
N GLY A 165 -7.62 -1.88 6.48
CA GLY A 165 -6.85 -0.74 6.98
C GLY A 165 -7.04 0.47 6.08
N PRO A 166 -8.10 1.27 6.26
CA PRO A 166 -8.25 2.52 5.53
C PRO A 166 -7.31 3.60 6.08
N HIS A 167 -6.78 4.45 5.21
CA HIS A 167 -6.25 5.74 5.64
C HIS A 167 -7.40 6.74 5.77
N HIS A 168 -7.36 7.61 6.78
CA HIS A 168 -8.38 8.64 6.91
C HIS A 168 -8.00 9.89 6.10
N ASP A 169 -9.01 10.67 5.71
CA ASP A 169 -8.82 11.94 5.00
C ASP A 169 -8.16 13.01 5.90
N VAL A 170 -7.47 13.96 5.26
CA VAL A 170 -6.97 15.20 5.84
C VAL A 170 -7.39 16.37 4.95
N GLY A 171 -7.80 17.48 5.52
CA GLY A 171 -8.06 18.73 4.81
C GLY A 171 -9.39 18.79 4.08
N ILE A 172 -10.45 18.21 4.67
CA ILE A 172 -11.79 18.12 4.04
C ILE A 172 -12.39 19.52 3.83
N SER A 173 -12.09 20.47 4.71
CA SER A 173 -12.63 21.83 4.62
C SER A 173 -11.97 22.67 3.54
N ASP A 174 -12.76 23.51 2.87
CA ASP A 174 -12.27 24.58 1.98
C ASP A 174 -11.72 25.81 2.74
N ASP A 175 -11.98 25.92 4.05
CA ASP A 175 -11.36 26.97 4.88
C ASP A 175 -9.88 26.63 5.12
N LEU A 176 -8.98 27.43 4.55
CA LEU A 176 -7.54 27.26 4.66
C LEU A 176 -7.01 27.27 6.10
N LYS A 177 -7.67 27.98 7.01
CA LYS A 177 -7.28 27.99 8.43
C LYS A 177 -7.62 26.66 9.09
N LEU A 178 -8.80 26.12 8.79
CA LEU A 178 -9.25 24.83 9.30
C LEU A 178 -8.37 23.71 8.72
N ARG A 179 -8.11 23.75 7.41
CA ARG A 179 -7.20 22.81 6.73
C ARG A 179 -5.79 22.81 7.32
N GLN A 180 -5.24 23.99 7.62
CA GLN A 180 -3.94 24.10 8.28
C GLN A 180 -3.96 23.52 9.70
N MET A 181 -5.06 23.67 10.44
CA MET A 181 -5.24 23.06 11.76
C MET A 181 -5.29 21.53 11.66
N GLU A 182 -6.07 20.98 10.72
CA GLU A 182 -6.16 19.54 10.46
C GLU A 182 -4.79 18.94 10.10
N TYR A 183 -4.03 19.59 9.21
CA TYR A 183 -2.68 19.18 8.87
C TYR A 183 -1.74 19.12 10.09
N LEU A 184 -1.78 20.15 10.95
CA LEU A 184 -0.95 20.17 12.17
C LEU A 184 -1.37 19.10 13.16
N HIS A 185 -2.68 18.79 13.24
CA HIS A 185 -3.19 17.72 14.08
C HIS A 185 -2.80 16.33 13.56
N HIS A 186 -2.76 16.13 12.24
CA HIS A 186 -2.33 14.88 11.61
C HIS A 186 -0.87 14.53 11.96
N GLY A 187 0.02 15.52 11.96
CA GLY A 187 1.39 15.39 12.47
C GLY A 187 2.39 14.72 11.51
N ASP A 188 1.94 14.04 10.46
CA ASP A 188 2.83 13.56 9.40
C ASP A 188 3.16 14.70 8.41
N ALA A 189 4.43 15.07 8.33
CA ALA A 189 4.91 16.12 7.43
C ALA A 189 4.98 15.70 5.95
N LEU A 190 4.88 14.41 5.63
CA LEU A 190 4.80 13.88 4.26
C LEU A 190 3.37 13.90 3.69
N VAL A 191 2.37 14.09 4.54
CA VAL A 191 0.98 14.25 4.14
C VAL A 191 0.74 15.72 3.74
N PRO A 192 0.12 15.98 2.58
CA PRO A 192 -0.20 17.35 2.19
C PRO A 192 -1.33 17.94 3.04
N ARG A 193 -1.62 19.22 2.84
CA ARG A 193 -2.69 19.90 3.58
C ARG A 193 -4.06 19.36 3.25
N GLN A 194 -4.24 18.80 2.05
CA GLN A 194 -5.39 18.00 1.71
C GLN A 194 -4.96 16.67 1.10
N GLN A 195 -5.41 15.58 1.71
CA GLN A 195 -5.22 14.22 1.23
C GLN A 195 -6.53 13.46 1.43
N ARG A 196 -7.15 13.07 0.31
CA ARG A 196 -8.44 12.39 0.31
C ARG A 196 -8.32 11.05 -0.38
N PHE A 197 -8.88 10.02 0.26
CA PHE A 197 -8.77 8.65 -0.19
C PHE A 197 -10.05 8.16 -0.90
N GLY A 198 -9.86 7.29 -1.87
CA GLY A 198 -10.91 6.58 -2.57
C GLY A 198 -11.52 5.48 -1.71
N LYS A 199 -12.44 4.73 -2.31
CA LYS A 199 -13.04 3.56 -1.67
C LYS A 199 -12.05 2.39 -1.73
N TYR A 200 -12.27 1.40 -0.86
CA TYR A 200 -11.46 0.18 -0.76
C TYR A 200 -12.28 -1.06 -1.12
#